data_AF-A0A820P611-F1
#
_entry.id   AF-A0A820P611-F1
#
_cell.length_a   1.000
_cell.length_b   1.000
_cell.length_c   1.000
_cell.angle_alpha   90.00
_cell.angle_beta   90.00
_cell.angle_gamma   90.00
#
_symmetry.space_group_name_H-M   'P 1'
#
loop_
_entity.id
_entity.type
_entity.pdbx_description
1 polymer ?
#
loop_
_entity_poly.entity_id
_entity_poly.type
_entity_poly.pdbx_seq_one_letter_code
_entity_poly.pdbx_strand_id
1 'polypeptide(L)'
;FYGIHQTICLTPTTEKCFLGIWHALSFKRPVIVQGKAGVGKTYTIKSLARFLGRFVATFECSRLVDVPAIAMFITGLATDGCWGIFHNIHTLSANVLSPLAEYITVIFDALRANSSAATIISENKEV
;
A
#
# COMPACT_ATOMS: atom_id res chain seq x y z
N PHE A 1 12.10 2.46 -16.17
CA PHE A 1 12.18 3.90 -16.52
C PHE A 1 11.04 4.63 -15.81
N TYR A 2 11.31 5.59 -14.92
CA TYR A 2 10.26 6.33 -14.18
C TYR A 2 9.73 7.59 -14.90
N GLY A 3 10.16 7.84 -16.14
CA GLY A 3 9.79 9.03 -16.92
C GLY A 3 10.12 10.36 -16.22
N ILE A 4 9.77 11.49 -16.86
CA ILE A 4 9.72 12.79 -16.18
C ILE A 4 8.30 12.93 -15.65
N HIS A 5 8.13 12.74 -14.35
CA HIS A 5 6.84 12.93 -13.68
C HIS A 5 6.96 14.16 -12.80
N GLN A 6 5.87 14.91 -12.64
CA GLN A 6 5.87 16.07 -11.74
C GLN A 6 6.37 15.64 -10.35
N THR A 7 7.27 16.44 -9.79
CA THR A 7 7.86 16.24 -8.45
C THR A 7 7.12 17.15 -7.47
N ILE A 8 6.91 16.71 -6.22
CA ILE A 8 6.38 17.59 -5.17
C ILE A 8 7.44 18.59 -4.73
N CYS A 9 7.05 19.85 -4.50
CA CYS A 9 7.93 20.81 -3.85
C CYS A 9 8.20 20.35 -2.42
N LEU A 10 9.48 20.27 -2.04
CA LEU A 10 9.87 19.95 -0.67
C LEU A 10 9.56 21.15 0.22
N THR A 11 8.57 20.97 1.07
CA THR A 11 8.20 21.91 2.14
C THR A 11 8.47 21.26 3.49
N PRO A 12 8.66 22.03 4.58
CA PRO A 12 8.87 21.45 5.91
C PRO A 12 7.78 20.45 6.33
N THR A 13 6.54 20.65 5.87
CA THR A 13 5.43 19.70 6.10
C THR A 13 5.61 18.40 5.31
N THR A 14 6.04 18.50 4.05
CA THR A 14 6.28 17.34 3.19
C THR A 14 7.44 16.49 3.72
N GLU A 15 8.52 17.14 4.16
CA GLU A 15 9.68 16.46 4.75
C GLU A 15 9.30 15.72 6.04
N LYS A 16 8.50 16.34 6.92
CA LYS A 16 7.97 15.66 8.12
C LYS A 16 7.11 14.46 7.75
N CYS A 17 6.26 14.57 6.74
CA CYS A 17 5.46 13.44 6.25
C CYS A 17 6.36 12.32 5.70
N PHE A 18 7.40 12.66 4.94
CA PHE A 18 8.35 11.70 4.40
C PHE A 18 9.05 10.93 5.51
N LEU A 19 9.56 11.64 6.52
CA LEU A 19 10.20 11.03 7.68
C LEU A 19 9.26 10.09 8.43
N GLY A 20 8.01 10.51 8.66
CA GLY A 20 7.01 9.68 9.34
C GLY A 20 6.68 8.39 8.57
N ILE A 21 6.48 8.50 7.25
CA ILE A 21 6.22 7.35 6.38
C ILE A 21 7.43 6.42 6.36
N TRP A 22 8.63 6.96 6.12
CA TRP A 22 9.87 6.18 6.08
C TRP A 22 10.14 5.46 7.40
N HIS A 23 9.95 6.14 8.53
CA HIS A 23 10.15 5.59 9.86
C HIS A 23 9.22 4.40 10.10
N ALA A 24 7.93 4.53 9.81
CA ALA A 24 6.97 3.43 9.97
C ALA A 24 7.28 2.24 9.04
N LEU A 25 7.68 2.49 7.79
CA LEU A 25 8.07 1.45 6.85
C LEU A 25 9.37 0.73 7.26
N SER A 26 10.30 1.45 7.89
CA SER A 26 11.54 0.87 8.43
C SER A 26 11.25 -0.17 9.51
N PHE A 27 10.18 0.04 10.30
CA PHE A 27 9.68 -0.93 11.29
C PHE A 27 8.74 -2.00 10.70
N LYS A 28 8.64 -2.11 9.37
CA LYS A 28 7.74 -3.06 8.68
C LYS A 28 6.30 -2.92 9.18
N ARG A 29 5.79 -1.68 9.23
CA ARG A 29 4.39 -1.39 9.57
C ARG A 29 3.65 -0.81 8.37
N PRO A 30 2.37 -1.17 8.15
CA PRO A 30 1.54 -0.47 7.18
C PRO A 30 1.35 0.99 7.62
N VAL A 31 1.26 1.89 6.64
CA VAL A 31 1.10 3.33 6.88
C VAL A 31 -0.21 3.81 6.30
N ILE A 32 -0.93 4.62 7.07
CA ILE A 32 -2.10 5.36 6.60
C ILE A 32 -1.81 6.86 6.66
N VAL A 33 -2.02 7.54 5.53
CA VAL A 33 -1.87 9.00 5.44
C VAL A 33 -3.26 9.62 5.36
N GLN A 34 -3.64 10.35 6.40
CA GLN A 34 -4.96 10.99 6.52
C GLN A 34 -4.86 12.51 6.42
N GLY A 35 -5.93 13.15 5.96
CA GLY A 35 -5.99 14.61 5.78
C GLY A 35 -7.09 15.03 4.81
N LYS A 36 -7.33 16.35 4.68
CA LYS A 36 -8.38 16.93 3.82
C LYS A 36 -8.20 16.53 2.34
N ALA A 37 -9.28 16.63 1.55
CA ALA A 37 -9.19 16.43 0.11
C ALA A 37 -8.24 17.47 -0.53
N GLY A 38 -7.51 17.09 -1.58
CA GLY A 38 -6.63 17.99 -2.31
C GLY A 38 -5.25 18.30 -1.70
N VAL A 39 -4.95 17.86 -0.47
CA VAL A 39 -3.65 18.16 0.20
C VAL A 39 -2.46 17.32 -0.28
N GLY A 40 -2.59 16.60 -1.40
CA GLY A 40 -1.48 15.87 -2.00
C GLY A 40 -1.08 14.55 -1.32
N LYS A 41 -1.92 13.94 -0.47
CA LYS A 41 -1.60 12.71 0.29
C LYS A 41 -0.95 11.59 -0.56
N THR A 42 -1.60 11.20 -1.65
CA THR A 42 -1.07 10.20 -2.58
C THR A 42 0.21 10.66 -3.23
N TYR A 43 0.25 11.93 -3.61
CA TYR A 43 1.38 12.51 -4.31
C TYR A 43 2.62 12.56 -3.41
N THR A 44 2.44 12.80 -2.12
CA THR A 44 3.48 12.68 -1.08
C THR A 44 4.04 11.24 -1.03
N ILE A 45 3.20 10.21 -0.95
CA ILE A 45 3.66 8.80 -0.90
C ILE A 45 4.39 8.43 -2.20
N LYS A 46 3.82 8.77 -3.36
CA LYS A 46 4.44 8.51 -4.68
C LYS A 46 5.78 9.23 -4.85
N SER A 47 5.87 10.47 -4.39
CA SER A 47 7.11 11.25 -4.43
C SER A 47 8.19 10.62 -3.56
N LEU A 48 7.86 10.22 -2.33
CA LEU A 48 8.81 9.53 -1.46
C LEU A 48 9.31 8.22 -2.08
N ALA A 49 8.40 7.39 -2.59
CA ALA A 49 8.78 6.14 -3.24
C ALA A 49 9.71 6.37 -4.44
N ARG A 50 9.43 7.41 -5.24
CA ARG A 50 10.30 7.82 -6.36
C ARG A 50 11.68 8.25 -5.88
N PHE A 51 11.77 9.04 -4.80
CA PHE A 51 13.05 9.41 -4.20
C PHE A 51 13.84 8.18 -3.73
N LEU A 52 13.16 7.12 -3.29
CA LEU A 52 13.75 5.84 -2.88
C LEU A 52 13.96 4.85 -4.03
N GLY A 53 13.65 5.22 -5.27
CA GLY A 53 13.74 4.33 -6.44
C GLY A 53 12.77 3.14 -6.43
N ARG A 54 11.68 3.21 -5.64
CA ARG A 54 10.69 2.13 -5.48
C ARG A 54 9.51 2.32 -6.42
N PHE A 55 9.05 1.20 -7.01
CA PHE A 55 7.88 1.21 -7.86
C PHE A 55 6.63 1.29 -7.00
N VAL A 56 5.64 2.05 -7.47
CA VAL A 56 4.37 2.21 -6.77
C VAL A 56 3.23 1.78 -7.68
N ALA A 57 2.58 0.69 -7.31
CA ALA A 57 1.31 0.29 -7.89
C ALA A 57 0.16 0.91 -7.09
N THR A 58 -0.82 1.45 -7.79
CA THR A 58 -2.02 2.05 -7.19
C THR A 58 -3.24 1.21 -7.50
N PHE A 59 -4.05 0.94 -6.47
CA PHE A 59 -5.32 0.25 -6.58
C PHE A 59 -6.45 1.18 -6.16
N GLU A 60 -7.41 1.40 -7.06
CA GLU A 60 -8.60 2.21 -6.78
C GLU A 60 -9.68 1.33 -6.16
N CYS A 61 -10.01 1.56 -4.90
CA CYS A 61 -11.03 0.79 -4.22
C CYS A 61 -12.43 1.28 -4.60
N SER A 62 -13.31 0.33 -4.90
CA SER A 62 -14.72 0.59 -5.14
C SER A 62 -15.57 -0.50 -4.49
N ARG A 63 -16.89 -0.27 -4.37
CA ARG A 63 -17.83 -1.26 -3.83
C ARG A 63 -17.95 -2.54 -4.67
N LEU A 64 -17.48 -2.51 -5.91
CA LEU A 64 -17.53 -3.62 -6.87
C LEU A 64 -16.25 -4.47 -6.85
N VAL A 65 -15.28 -4.14 -6.00
CA VAL A 65 -14.04 -4.91 -5.88
C VAL A 65 -14.31 -6.21 -5.13
N ASP A 66 -13.94 -7.33 -5.74
CA ASP A 66 -14.05 -8.65 -5.13
C ASP A 66 -12.76 -9.07 -4.39
N VAL A 67 -12.90 -10.00 -3.44
CA VAL A 67 -11.77 -10.53 -2.64
C VAL A 67 -10.64 -11.12 -3.52
N PRO A 68 -10.91 -11.91 -4.59
CA PRO A 68 -9.84 -12.46 -5.42
C PRO A 68 -9.01 -11.38 -6.12
N ALA A 69 -9.62 -10.26 -6.52
CA ALA A 69 -8.91 -9.16 -7.16
C ALA A 69 -7.93 -8.50 -6.19
N ILE A 70 -8.32 -8.33 -4.92
CA ILE A 70 -7.43 -7.82 -3.87
C ILE A 70 -6.31 -8.81 -3.57
N ALA A 71 -6.63 -10.10 -3.44
CA ALA A 71 -5.65 -11.15 -3.20
C ALA A 71 -4.59 -11.19 -4.31
N MET A 72 -5.02 -11.13 -5.58
CA MET A 72 -4.12 -11.07 -6.74
C MET A 72 -3.24 -9.82 -6.71
N PHE A 73 -3.81 -8.65 -6.40
CA PHE A 73 -3.04 -7.41 -6.31
C PHE A 73 -1.97 -7.49 -5.21
N ILE A 74 -2.35 -7.94 -4.01
CA ILE A 74 -1.45 -8.02 -2.85
C ILE A 74 -0.36 -9.07 -3.03
N THR A 75 -0.69 -10.24 -3.55
CA THR A 75 0.30 -11.29 -3.85
C THR A 75 1.31 -10.81 -4.90
N GLY A 76 0.86 -10.09 -5.93
CA GLY A 76 1.73 -9.43 -6.89
C GLY A 76 2.68 -8.43 -6.22
N LEU A 77 2.15 -7.53 -5.36
CA LEU A 77 2.99 -6.57 -4.61
C LEU A 77 4.05 -7.26 -3.75
N ALA A 78 3.67 -8.31 -3.03
CA ALA A 78 4.57 -9.04 -2.14
C ALA A 78 5.65 -9.80 -2.91
N THR A 79 5.31 -10.35 -4.08
CA THR A 79 6.23 -11.09 -4.95
C THR A 79 7.25 -10.15 -5.61
N ASP A 80 6.80 -9.01 -6.13
CA ASP A 80 7.66 -8.03 -6.79
C ASP A 80 8.45 -7.14 -5.81
N GLY A 81 8.03 -7.09 -4.54
CA GLY A 81 8.64 -6.21 -3.52
C GLY A 81 8.44 -4.72 -3.82
N CYS A 82 7.38 -4.37 -4.54
CA CYS A 82 7.01 -2.99 -4.84
C CYS A 82 6.05 -2.40 -3.78
N TRP A 83 5.85 -1.08 -3.82
CA TRP A 83 4.94 -0.41 -2.91
C TRP A 83 3.52 -0.40 -3.47
N GLY A 84 2.53 -0.66 -2.61
CA GLY A 84 1.11 -0.57 -2.94
C GLY A 84 0.44 0.65 -2.29
N ILE A 85 -0.39 1.37 -3.04
CA ILE A 85 -1.29 2.39 -2.49
C ILE A 85 -2.73 1.99 -2.78
N PHE A 86 -3.54 1.85 -1.73
CA PHE A 86 -4.98 1.68 -1.82
C PHE A 86 -5.69 3.04 -1.74
N HIS A 87 -6.26 3.46 -2.85
CA HIS A 87 -7.07 4.67 -2.93
C HIS A 87 -8.50 4.39 -2.47
N ASN A 88 -9.12 5.36 -1.81
CA ASN A 88 -10.52 5.27 -1.38
C ASN A 88 -10.87 4.00 -0.59
N ILE A 89 -9.95 3.47 0.24
CA ILE A 89 -10.17 2.23 1.00
C ILE A 89 -11.47 2.20 1.83
N HIS A 90 -11.96 3.37 2.23
CA HIS A 90 -13.23 3.55 2.95
C HIS A 90 -14.49 3.20 2.10
N THR A 91 -14.36 3.01 0.79
CA THR A 91 -15.46 2.63 -0.10
C THR A 91 -15.64 1.11 -0.21
N LEU A 92 -14.68 0.31 0.25
CA LEU A 92 -14.77 -1.15 0.23
C LEU A 92 -15.92 -1.63 1.10
N SER A 93 -16.55 -2.73 0.68
CA SER A 93 -17.53 -3.43 1.51
C SER A 93 -16.82 -4.11 2.68
N ALA A 94 -17.51 -4.26 3.81
CA ALA A 94 -16.94 -4.91 5.00
C ALA A 94 -16.45 -6.33 4.71
N ASN A 95 -17.15 -7.05 3.82
CA ASN A 95 -16.82 -8.41 3.38
C ASN A 95 -15.47 -8.50 2.66
N VAL A 96 -15.00 -7.40 2.09
CA VAL A 96 -13.73 -7.32 1.34
C VAL A 96 -12.65 -6.67 2.19
N LEU A 97 -13.03 -5.72 3.04
CA LEU A 97 -12.12 -5.04 3.97
C LEU A 97 -11.54 -6.00 5.02
N SER A 98 -12.36 -6.94 5.53
CA SER A 98 -11.90 -7.90 6.54
C SER A 98 -10.80 -8.82 6.01
N PRO A 99 -10.96 -9.54 4.87
CA PRO A 99 -9.86 -10.31 4.28
C PRO A 99 -8.65 -9.46 3.92
N LEU A 100 -8.85 -8.25 3.40
CA LEU A 100 -7.75 -7.31 3.11
C LEU A 100 -6.89 -7.03 4.34
N ALA A 101 -7.51 -6.77 5.50
CA ALA A 101 -6.79 -6.50 6.73
C ALA A 101 -5.97 -7.72 7.20
N GLU A 102 -6.53 -8.92 7.05
CA GLU A 102 -5.84 -10.17 7.36
C GLU A 102 -4.63 -10.39 6.45
N TYR A 103 -4.79 -10.20 5.14
CA TYR A 103 -3.70 -10.36 4.17
C TYR A 103 -2.54 -9.40 4.44
N ILE A 104 -2.85 -8.14 4.75
CA ILE A 104 -1.85 -7.14 5.14
C ILE A 104 -1.13 -7.61 6.40
N THR A 105 -1.86 -8.09 7.41
CA THR A 105 -1.28 -8.54 8.69
C THR A 105 -0.33 -9.70 8.48
N VAL A 106 -0.75 -10.74 7.74
CA VAL A 106 0.07 -11.92 7.43
C VAL A 106 1.38 -11.52 6.74
N ILE A 107 1.32 -10.61 5.75
CA ILE A 107 2.52 -10.15 5.04
C ILE A 107 3.45 -9.38 5.97
N PHE A 108 2.93 -8.42 6.73
CA PHE A 108 3.79 -7.61 7.60
C PHE A 108 4.37 -8.43 8.76
N ASP A 109 3.66 -9.44 9.25
CA ASP A 109 4.16 -10.36 10.26
C ASP A 109 5.29 -11.22 9.72
N ALA A 110 5.14 -11.76 8.51
CA ALA A 110 6.21 -12.47 7.82
C ALA A 110 7.44 -11.58 7.60
N LEU A 111 7.24 -10.33 7.18
CA LEU A 111 8.32 -9.34 7.00
C LEU A 111 9.04 -9.02 8.32
N ARG A 112 8.31 -8.94 9.44
CA ARG A 112 8.90 -8.72 10.78
C ARG A 112 9.66 -9.93 11.28
N ALA A 113 9.19 -11.14 10.96
CA ALA A 113 9.87 -12.39 11.27
C ALA A 113 11.07 -12.67 10.35
N ASN A 114 11.35 -11.81 9.36
CA ASN A 114 12.32 -12.07 8.29
C ASN A 114 12.05 -13.40 7.56
N SER A 115 10.78 -13.81 7.45
CA SER A 115 10.39 -14.98 6.68
C SER A 115 10.40 -14.65 5.19
N SER A 116 10.94 -15.55 4.37
CA SER A 116 10.91 -15.46 2.91
C SER A 116 9.58 -15.94 2.30
N ALA A 117 8.67 -16.46 3.12
CA ALA A 117 7.39 -17.00 2.69
C ALA A 117 6.25 -16.52 3.59
N ALA A 118 5.12 -16.18 2.98
CA ALA A 118 3.86 -15.86 3.63
C ALA A 118 2.73 -16.59 2.88
N THR A 119 1.86 -17.29 3.61
CA THR A 119 0.71 -17.99 2.99
C THR A 119 -0.54 -17.17 3.23
N ILE A 120 -1.14 -16.71 2.14
CA ILE A 120 -2.41 -15.97 2.18
C ILE A 120 -3.51 -16.97 1.88
N ILE A 121 -4.35 -17.27 2.87
CA ILE A 121 -5.48 -18.18 2.71
C ILE A 121 -6.67 -17.37 2.22
N SER A 122 -7.06 -17.56 0.96
CA SER A 122 -8.37 -17.09 0.51
C SER A 122 -9.40 -18.15 0.88
N GLU A 123 -10.33 -17.84 1.77
CA GLU A 123 -11.49 -18.71 2.01
C GLU A 123 -12.25 -18.91 0.69
N ASN A 124 -12.20 -20.13 0.18
CA ASN A 124 -13.07 -20.78 -0.80
C ASN A 124 -13.55 -19.96 -2.02
N LYS A 125 -12.98 -20.30 -3.18
CA LYS A 125 -13.78 -20.84 -4.28
C LYS A 125 -12.96 -21.84 -5.06
N GLU A 126 -13.33 -23.11 -4.93
CA GLU A 126 -13.15 -24.09 -6.00
C GLU A 126 -13.72 -23.48 -7.29
N VAL A 127 -12.84 -23.24 -8.26
CA VAL A 127 -13.11 -23.40 -9.69
C VAL A 127 -11.85 -23.95 -10.32
#